data_AF-A0A2H5ZV20-F1
#
_entry.id   AF-A0A2H5ZV20-F1
#
_cell.length_a   1.000
_cell.length_b   1.000
_cell.length_c   1.000
_cell.angle_alpha   90.00
_cell.angle_beta   90.00
_cell.angle_gamma   90.00
#
_symmetry.space_group_name_H-M   'P 1'
#
loop_
_entity.id
_entity.type
_entity.pdbx_description
1 polymer ?
#
loop_
_entity_poly.entity_id
_entity_poly.type
_entity_poly.pdbx_seq_one_letter_code
_entity_poly.pdbx_strand_id
1 'polypeptide(L)'
;MVNDRRASLDEEGEVRPRLRRLVLEEFQRGAGLPVEPFPESGEAISDAPRLRLVVMAPEAEWSGAVRAQVREWMRSRGGQPRQHPGALVFCVKRPGRSLKEAVETWLAWERVASDVRSGVLGEDYDRTEMAEIQTKVREALDDARDEVWATYTVVAVADSREPDGVKIVDLGAGHASSGQSLCGRILAALKTEGLLSESVGASYLERHWPPALQETGAWPLASLRQGFLDGSLIRLLDAEGVLRARIPEWVEKGVFGLAAGLRPDGSFQQVWYEETVQPEEVTFDHDVYLLRKERARALKVPAAVPAGPPMPGPGPQPPPPGPQPPPGLPQGRVVVRIRGLIPPESWNRVGTRLIPKLRGLRGLEARAEFTCEVEGPEPGQVVAELEAALEELGLGRNFRIEQFREPGPPSGDDGL
;
A
#
# COMPACT_ATOMS: atom_id res chain seq x y z
N MET A 1 -29.35 7.40 44.47
CA MET A 1 -28.13 6.58 44.41
C MET A 1 -27.43 6.66 43.06
N VAL A 2 -27.97 6.10 41.95
CA VAL A 2 -27.27 6.15 40.64
C VAL A 2 -27.05 7.59 40.15
N ASN A 3 -28.03 8.48 40.33
CA ASN A 3 -27.89 9.90 39.99
C ASN A 3 -26.80 10.61 40.82
N ASP A 4 -26.67 10.26 42.10
CA ASP A 4 -25.64 10.82 42.99
C ASP A 4 -24.25 10.32 42.60
N ARG A 5 -24.13 9.03 42.25
CA ARG A 5 -22.88 8.45 41.73
C ARG A 5 -22.50 9.06 40.38
N ARG A 6 -23.48 9.29 39.50
CA ARG A 6 -23.28 9.97 38.22
C ARG A 6 -22.74 11.38 38.41
N ALA A 7 -23.29 12.14 39.35
CA ALA A 7 -22.83 13.50 39.66
C ALA A 7 -21.42 13.56 40.29
N SER A 8 -20.93 12.43 40.83
CA SER A 8 -19.59 12.32 41.43
C SER A 8 -18.48 11.85 40.47
N LEU A 9 -18.82 11.54 39.22
CA LEU A 9 -17.84 11.07 38.24
C LEU A 9 -16.91 12.20 37.82
N ASP A 10 -15.61 11.90 37.73
CA ASP A 10 -14.63 12.83 37.17
C ASP A 10 -14.62 12.73 35.64
N GLU A 11 -14.79 13.88 34.98
CA GLU A 11 -14.95 13.92 33.52
C GLU A 11 -13.68 13.47 32.79
N GLU A 12 -12.51 14.00 33.18
CA GLU A 12 -11.25 13.73 32.48
C GLU A 12 -10.60 12.41 32.90
N GLY A 13 -10.67 12.06 34.19
CA GLY A 13 -10.05 10.85 34.74
C GLY A 13 -10.89 9.58 34.61
N GLU A 14 -12.22 9.69 34.58
CA GLU A 14 -13.12 8.53 34.59
C GLU A 14 -13.97 8.41 33.33
N VAL A 15 -14.74 9.46 32.99
CA VAL A 15 -15.73 9.40 31.91
C VAL A 15 -15.04 9.32 30.55
N ARG A 16 -14.12 10.25 30.26
CA ARG A 16 -13.46 10.36 28.96
C ARG A 16 -12.66 9.11 28.56
N PRO A 17 -11.83 8.50 29.43
CA PRO A 17 -11.10 7.28 29.08
C PRO A 17 -12.05 6.11 28.80
N ARG A 18 -13.12 5.98 29.58
CA ARG A 18 -14.12 4.91 29.42
C ARG A 18 -14.94 5.08 28.14
N LEU A 19 -15.32 6.31 27.82
CA LEU A 19 -15.99 6.68 26.58
C LEU A 19 -15.14 6.31 25.35
N ARG A 20 -13.87 6.73 25.33
CA ARG A 20 -12.93 6.41 24.23
C ARG A 20 -12.70 4.91 24.11
N ARG A 21 -12.55 4.20 25.22
CA ARG A 21 -12.38 2.74 25.24
C ARG A 21 -13.60 2.02 24.66
N LEU A 22 -14.81 2.38 25.08
CA LEU A 22 -16.05 1.77 24.59
C LEU A 22 -16.18 1.94 23.07
N VAL A 23 -15.96 3.16 22.57
CA VAL A 23 -16.01 3.45 21.13
C VAL A 23 -14.98 2.59 20.38
N LEU A 24 -13.74 2.54 20.87
CA LEU A 24 -12.69 1.77 20.22
C LEU A 24 -13.02 0.26 20.16
N GLU A 25 -13.50 -0.30 21.27
CA GLU A 25 -13.90 -1.70 21.35
C GLU A 25 -15.02 -2.04 20.35
N GLU A 26 -16.04 -1.17 20.21
CA GLU A 26 -17.13 -1.37 19.24
C GLU A 26 -16.65 -1.28 17.78
N PHE A 27 -15.73 -0.36 17.47
CA PHE A 27 -15.16 -0.25 16.12
C PHE A 27 -14.20 -1.38 15.77
N GLN A 28 -13.48 -1.92 16.75
CA GLN A 28 -12.56 -3.06 16.56
C GLN A 28 -13.28 -4.40 16.51
N ARG A 29 -14.47 -4.52 17.11
CA ARG A 29 -15.25 -5.76 17.12
C ARG A 29 -15.61 -6.18 15.69
N GLY A 30 -14.94 -7.22 15.20
CA GLY A 30 -15.15 -7.72 13.83
C GLY A 30 -14.72 -6.73 12.74
N ALA A 31 -13.71 -5.90 13.02
CA ALA A 31 -13.19 -4.95 12.06
C ALA A 31 -12.55 -5.66 10.86
N GLY A 32 -13.02 -5.32 9.65
CA GLY A 32 -12.44 -5.77 8.39
C GLY A 32 -11.32 -4.87 7.86
N LEU A 33 -11.08 -3.73 8.52
CA LEU A 33 -10.06 -2.73 8.17
C LEU A 33 -9.21 -2.37 9.39
N PRO A 34 -7.96 -1.91 9.19
CA PRO A 34 -7.21 -1.23 10.24
C PRO A 34 -7.98 0.00 10.74
N VAL A 35 -8.18 0.06 12.06
CA VAL A 35 -8.83 1.18 12.75
C VAL A 35 -7.76 2.12 13.30
N GLU A 36 -7.80 3.39 12.90
CA GLU A 36 -6.97 4.47 13.43
C GLU A 36 -7.80 5.28 14.44
N PRO A 37 -7.57 5.11 15.75
CA PRO A 37 -8.40 5.73 16.77
C PRO A 37 -7.95 7.14 17.12
N PHE A 38 -8.90 8.06 17.13
CA PHE A 38 -8.82 9.36 17.79
C PHE A 38 -7.56 10.18 17.46
N PRO A 39 -7.21 10.37 16.17
CA PRO A 39 -6.03 11.15 15.81
C PRO A 39 -6.19 12.59 16.32
N GLU A 40 -5.11 13.13 16.88
CA GLU A 40 -5.04 14.52 17.35
C GLU A 40 -4.58 15.47 16.24
N SER A 41 -3.92 14.93 15.21
CA SER A 41 -3.41 15.66 14.05
C SER A 41 -3.43 14.79 12.79
N GLY A 42 -3.30 15.43 11.62
CA GLY A 42 -3.20 14.72 10.35
C GLY A 42 -1.91 13.88 10.22
N GLU A 43 -0.85 14.20 10.98
CA GLU A 43 0.39 13.42 11.04
C GLU A 43 0.20 12.06 11.70
N ALA A 44 -0.67 12.01 12.72
CA ALA A 44 -0.99 10.78 13.44
C ALA A 44 -1.74 9.76 12.57
N ILE A 45 -2.32 10.18 11.45
CA ILE A 45 -3.04 9.32 10.52
C ILE A 45 -2.05 8.74 9.51
N SER A 46 -1.88 7.42 9.55
CA SER A 46 -1.00 6.72 8.62
C SER A 46 -1.36 6.97 7.16
N ASP A 47 -0.33 7.18 6.33
CA ASP A 47 -0.44 7.33 4.89
C ASP A 47 -0.09 6.01 4.17
N ALA A 48 -0.56 4.89 4.69
CA ALA A 48 -0.32 3.57 4.09
C ALA A 48 -1.19 3.36 2.84
N PRO A 49 -0.69 2.61 1.82
CA PRO A 49 -1.41 2.34 0.56
C PRO A 49 -2.49 1.24 0.72
N ARG A 50 -3.31 1.31 1.77
CA ARG A 50 -4.39 0.36 2.06
C ARG A 50 -5.54 1.10 2.73
N LEU A 51 -6.78 0.70 2.45
CA LEU A 51 -7.96 1.30 3.05
C LEU A 51 -7.95 1.22 4.59
N ARG A 52 -8.28 2.33 5.26
CA ARG A 52 -8.30 2.44 6.72
C ARG A 52 -9.53 3.17 7.20
N LEU A 53 -9.99 2.80 8.40
CA LEU A 53 -11.06 3.49 9.10
C LEU A 53 -10.47 4.42 10.16
N VAL A 54 -10.61 5.72 9.97
CA VAL A 54 -10.24 6.74 10.96
C VAL A 54 -11.45 7.07 11.80
N VAL A 55 -11.40 6.76 13.10
CA VAL A 55 -12.48 7.05 14.04
C VAL A 55 -12.17 8.36 14.74
N MET A 56 -12.96 9.38 14.49
CA MET A 56 -12.81 10.67 15.18
C MET A 56 -13.12 10.52 16.67
N ALA A 57 -12.51 11.38 17.48
CA ALA A 57 -12.70 11.35 18.92
C ALA A 57 -14.17 11.58 19.32
N PRO A 58 -14.67 10.98 20.41
CA PRO A 58 -16.06 11.17 20.87
C PRO A 58 -16.43 12.62 21.16
N GLU A 59 -15.43 13.47 21.42
CA GLU A 59 -15.57 14.90 21.65
C GLU A 59 -15.73 15.69 20.32
N ALA A 60 -15.39 15.10 19.19
CA ALA A 60 -15.50 15.70 17.87
C ALA A 60 -16.88 15.41 17.25
N GLU A 61 -17.79 16.37 17.36
CA GLU A 61 -19.11 16.29 16.73
C GLU A 61 -19.10 16.88 15.32
N TRP A 62 -19.84 16.22 14.42
CA TRP A 62 -19.93 16.66 13.04
C TRP A 62 -20.43 18.10 12.94
N SER A 63 -19.61 18.94 12.33
CA SER A 63 -19.83 20.38 12.17
C SER A 63 -19.02 20.90 10.97
N GLY A 64 -19.22 22.17 10.60
CA GLY A 64 -18.41 22.80 9.55
C GLY A 64 -16.91 22.81 9.88
N ALA A 65 -16.55 23.00 11.15
CA ALA A 65 -15.17 22.95 11.62
C ALA A 65 -14.57 21.54 11.50
N VAL A 66 -15.29 20.50 11.93
CA VAL A 66 -14.83 19.11 11.81
C VAL A 66 -14.75 18.68 10.34
N ARG A 67 -15.67 19.13 9.48
CA ARG A 67 -15.56 18.91 8.03
C ARG A 67 -14.29 19.55 7.45
N ALA A 68 -13.98 20.78 7.84
CA ALA A 68 -12.77 21.47 7.38
C ALA A 68 -11.50 20.75 7.88
N GLN A 69 -11.51 20.24 9.11
CA GLN A 69 -10.43 19.45 9.69
C GLN A 69 -10.23 18.12 8.95
N VAL A 70 -11.30 17.36 8.71
CA VAL A 70 -11.26 16.11 7.94
C VAL A 70 -10.71 16.36 6.53
N ARG A 71 -11.16 17.44 5.88
CA ARG A 71 -10.66 17.83 4.56
C ARG A 71 -9.15 18.12 4.58
N GLU A 72 -8.68 18.85 5.58
CA GLU A 72 -7.24 19.13 5.72
C GLU A 72 -6.46 17.84 5.94
N TRP A 73 -6.94 16.96 6.82
CA TRP A 73 -6.27 15.69 7.11
C TRP A 73 -6.29 14.70 5.96
N MET A 74 -7.29 14.76 5.08
CA MET A 74 -7.28 14.03 3.81
C MET A 74 -6.17 14.55 2.89
N ARG A 75 -5.96 15.87 2.81
CA ARG A 75 -5.00 16.47 1.86
C ARG A 75 -3.56 16.51 2.37
N SER A 76 -3.36 16.58 3.68
CA SER A 76 -2.09 16.92 4.31
C SER A 76 -1.80 16.05 5.53
N ARG A 77 -0.50 15.80 5.75
CA ARG A 77 0.07 15.15 6.92
C ARG A 77 1.23 15.98 7.46
N GLY A 78 0.92 16.93 8.33
CA GLY A 78 1.97 17.78 8.92
C GLY A 78 2.60 18.76 7.94
N GLY A 79 1.79 19.33 7.05
CA GLY A 79 2.25 20.25 6.02
C GLY A 79 2.80 19.59 4.75
N GLN A 80 2.94 18.26 4.74
CA GLN A 80 3.28 17.50 3.53
C GLN A 80 2.00 16.97 2.86
N PRO A 81 1.90 16.99 1.51
CA PRO A 81 0.78 16.39 0.80
C PRO A 81 0.62 14.90 1.11
N ARG A 82 -0.61 14.47 1.37
CA ARG A 82 -0.92 13.05 1.58
C ARG A 82 -0.86 12.29 0.26
N GLN A 83 -0.21 11.14 0.26
CA GLN A 83 -0.07 10.30 -0.93
C GLN A 83 -1.30 9.45 -1.18
N HIS A 84 -1.99 8.97 -0.14
CA HIS A 84 -3.13 8.06 -0.29
C HIS A 84 -4.43 8.60 0.34
N PRO A 85 -4.92 9.81 -0.05
CA PRO A 85 -6.18 10.37 0.47
C PRO A 85 -7.40 9.49 0.19
N GLY A 86 -7.41 8.79 -0.94
CA GLY A 86 -8.42 7.81 -1.31
C GLY A 86 -8.44 6.58 -0.39
N ALA A 87 -7.38 6.30 0.37
CA ALA A 87 -7.33 5.19 1.30
C ALA A 87 -7.92 5.51 2.69
N LEU A 88 -8.38 6.74 2.94
CA LEU A 88 -8.94 7.14 4.23
C LEU A 88 -10.47 7.18 4.22
N VAL A 89 -11.08 6.55 5.23
CA VAL A 89 -12.50 6.63 5.54
C VAL A 89 -12.63 7.18 6.95
N PHE A 90 -13.20 8.37 7.11
CA PHE A 90 -13.43 8.96 8.41
C PHE A 90 -14.83 8.61 8.90
N CYS A 91 -14.96 8.27 10.19
CA CYS A 91 -16.24 8.13 10.85
C CYS A 91 -16.32 9.08 12.03
N VAL A 92 -17.40 9.86 12.08
CA VAL A 92 -17.60 10.96 13.01
C VAL A 92 -18.95 10.83 13.69
N LYS A 93 -18.99 11.21 14.96
CA LYS A 93 -20.20 11.35 15.75
C LYS A 93 -21.10 12.47 15.18
N ARG A 94 -22.41 12.22 15.12
CA ARG A 94 -23.45 13.22 14.86
C ARG A 94 -23.71 14.10 16.10
N PRO A 95 -23.98 15.42 15.94
CA PRO A 95 -24.35 16.28 17.06
C PRO A 95 -25.69 15.92 17.69
N GLY A 96 -25.84 16.24 18.98
CA GLY A 96 -27.12 16.20 19.69
C GLY A 96 -27.54 14.85 20.28
N ARG A 97 -26.71 13.82 20.15
CA ARG A 97 -26.84 12.52 20.84
C ARG A 97 -25.87 12.42 22.00
N SER A 98 -26.31 11.94 23.16
CA SER A 98 -25.52 11.97 24.39
C SER A 98 -24.95 10.62 24.77
N LEU A 99 -24.04 10.12 23.92
CA LEU A 99 -23.17 8.98 24.25
C LEU A 99 -22.45 9.18 25.60
N LYS A 100 -22.12 10.42 25.96
CA LYS A 100 -21.55 10.77 27.26
C LYS A 100 -22.50 10.40 28.40
N GLU A 101 -23.77 10.81 28.36
CA GLU A 101 -24.76 10.50 29.39
C GLU A 101 -25.00 8.99 29.54
N ALA A 102 -25.00 8.24 28.42
CA ALA A 102 -25.13 6.79 28.45
C ALA A 102 -23.93 6.14 29.17
N VAL A 103 -22.71 6.58 28.86
CA VAL A 103 -21.49 6.11 29.54
C VAL A 103 -21.46 6.51 31.01
N GLU A 104 -21.83 7.74 31.35
CA GLU A 104 -21.92 8.20 32.75
C GLU A 104 -22.92 7.36 33.55
N THR A 105 -24.06 7.03 32.95
CA THR A 105 -25.07 6.18 33.57
C THR A 105 -24.54 4.76 33.78
N TRP A 106 -23.84 4.19 32.80
CA TRP A 106 -23.16 2.91 32.93
C TRP A 106 -22.10 2.93 34.05
N LEU A 107 -21.22 3.92 34.10
CA LEU A 107 -20.19 4.05 35.13
C LEU A 107 -20.79 4.23 36.53
N ALA A 108 -21.89 4.98 36.64
CA ALA A 108 -22.61 5.13 37.89
C ALA A 108 -23.14 3.77 38.40
N TRP A 109 -23.69 2.94 37.51
CA TRP A 109 -24.10 1.57 37.85
C TRP A 109 -22.90 0.66 38.20
N GLU A 110 -21.77 0.76 37.49
CA GLU A 110 -20.54 0.03 37.85
C GLU A 110 -20.08 0.37 39.27
N ARG A 111 -20.12 1.67 39.64
CA ARG A 111 -19.76 2.14 40.98
C ARG A 111 -20.72 1.62 42.04
N VAL A 112 -22.02 1.68 41.80
CA VAL A 112 -23.03 1.06 42.69
C VAL A 112 -22.72 -0.42 42.91
N ALA A 113 -22.47 -1.17 41.83
CA ALA A 113 -22.14 -2.60 41.93
C ALA A 113 -20.84 -2.85 42.70
N SER A 114 -19.85 -1.96 42.60
CA SER A 114 -18.61 -2.02 43.37
C SER A 114 -18.82 -1.72 44.85
N ASP A 115 -19.60 -0.69 45.16
CA ASP A 115 -19.89 -0.25 46.53
C ASP A 115 -20.67 -1.32 47.31
N VAL A 116 -21.63 -1.99 46.65
CA VAL A 116 -22.37 -3.12 47.24
C VAL A 116 -21.43 -4.30 47.52
N ARG A 117 -20.57 -4.67 46.56
CA ARG A 117 -19.61 -5.77 46.74
C ARG A 117 -18.57 -5.51 47.82
N SER A 118 -18.21 -4.25 48.06
CA SER A 118 -17.22 -3.84 49.06
C SER A 118 -17.82 -3.58 50.44
N GLY A 119 -19.14 -3.71 50.61
CA GLY A 119 -19.84 -3.47 51.88
C GLY A 119 -19.97 -1.99 52.26
N VAL A 120 -19.60 -1.06 51.37
CA VAL A 120 -19.67 0.39 51.62
C VAL A 120 -21.11 0.88 51.76
N LEU A 121 -22.07 0.18 51.13
CA LEU A 121 -23.50 0.49 51.21
C LEU A 121 -24.24 -0.29 52.32
N GLY A 122 -23.53 -1.03 53.17
CA GLY A 122 -24.08 -1.88 54.23
C GLY A 122 -24.10 -3.37 53.87
N GLU A 123 -24.31 -4.23 54.88
CA GLU A 123 -24.32 -5.70 54.74
C GLU A 123 -25.70 -6.28 54.37
N ASP A 124 -26.71 -5.43 54.15
CA ASP A 124 -28.11 -5.83 53.99
C ASP A 124 -28.50 -6.29 52.56
N TYR A 125 -27.54 -6.36 51.63
CA TYR A 125 -27.83 -6.74 50.24
C TYR A 125 -27.97 -8.25 50.08
N ASP A 126 -29.16 -8.71 49.66
CA ASP A 126 -29.39 -10.12 49.37
C ASP A 126 -28.90 -10.53 47.97
N ARG A 127 -28.87 -11.84 47.69
CA ARG A 127 -28.40 -12.37 46.38
C ARG A 127 -29.27 -11.90 45.21
N THR A 128 -30.55 -11.62 45.44
CA THR A 128 -31.51 -11.18 44.41
C THR A 128 -31.21 -9.74 44.04
N GLU A 129 -31.04 -8.87 45.03
CA GLU A 129 -30.68 -7.45 44.84
C GLU A 129 -29.32 -7.30 44.14
N MET A 130 -28.35 -8.15 44.51
CA MET A 130 -27.07 -8.20 43.79
C MET A 130 -27.24 -8.56 42.31
N ALA A 131 -28.11 -9.53 41.99
CA ALA A 131 -28.38 -9.94 40.61
C ALA A 131 -29.12 -8.86 39.81
N GLU A 132 -30.03 -8.11 40.44
CA GLU A 132 -30.70 -6.97 39.82
C GLU A 132 -29.71 -5.85 39.48
N ILE A 133 -28.80 -5.51 40.39
CA ILE A 133 -27.76 -4.50 40.14
C ILE A 133 -26.86 -4.94 38.97
N GLN A 134 -26.42 -6.21 38.93
CA GLN A 134 -25.64 -6.71 37.80
C GLN A 134 -26.41 -6.65 36.47
N THR A 135 -27.72 -6.89 36.52
CA THR A 135 -28.58 -6.73 35.34
C THR A 135 -28.62 -5.27 34.88
N LYS A 136 -28.75 -4.31 35.80
CA LYS A 136 -28.72 -2.87 35.50
C LYS A 136 -27.39 -2.41 34.91
N VAL A 137 -26.26 -2.93 35.41
CA VAL A 137 -24.93 -2.65 34.83
C VAL A 137 -24.86 -3.13 33.38
N ARG A 138 -25.35 -4.34 33.10
CA ARG A 138 -25.35 -4.90 31.74
C ARG A 138 -26.27 -4.11 30.81
N GLU A 139 -27.49 -3.82 31.24
CA GLU A 139 -28.44 -2.99 30.48
C GLU A 139 -27.83 -1.63 30.13
N ALA A 140 -27.24 -0.94 31.10
CA ALA A 140 -26.62 0.37 30.87
C ALA A 140 -25.38 0.29 29.94
N LEU A 141 -24.62 -0.80 29.98
CA LEU A 141 -23.53 -1.04 29.04
C LEU A 141 -24.07 -1.27 27.62
N ASP A 142 -25.11 -2.09 27.47
CA ASP A 142 -25.72 -2.37 26.17
C ASP A 142 -26.36 -1.11 25.58
N ASP A 143 -27.02 -0.28 26.40
CA ASP A 143 -27.51 1.05 26.01
C ASP A 143 -26.36 1.97 25.53
N ALA A 144 -25.23 1.99 26.27
CA ALA A 144 -24.07 2.77 25.88
C ALA A 144 -23.46 2.28 24.57
N ARG A 145 -23.43 0.96 24.33
CA ARG A 145 -23.01 0.38 23.05
C ARG A 145 -23.95 0.78 21.93
N ASP A 146 -25.25 0.61 22.11
CA ASP A 146 -26.24 1.02 21.11
C ASP A 146 -26.13 2.50 20.78
N GLU A 147 -25.82 3.34 21.76
CA GLU A 147 -25.62 4.76 21.54
C GLU A 147 -24.34 5.06 20.72
N VAL A 148 -23.26 4.26 20.82
CA VAL A 148 -22.11 4.37 19.90
C VAL A 148 -22.58 4.18 18.46
N TRP A 149 -23.35 3.12 18.22
CA TRP A 149 -23.85 2.74 16.89
C TRP A 149 -24.83 3.75 16.29
N ALA A 150 -25.63 4.35 17.15
CA ALA A 150 -26.64 5.32 16.75
C ALA A 150 -26.08 6.75 16.59
N THR A 151 -24.88 7.00 17.14
CA THR A 151 -24.23 8.31 17.14
C THR A 151 -23.14 8.44 16.07
N TYR A 152 -22.32 7.40 15.85
CA TYR A 152 -21.29 7.38 14.80
C TYR A 152 -21.88 7.01 13.44
N THR A 153 -22.56 7.98 12.82
CA THR A 153 -23.28 7.75 11.55
C THR A 153 -22.75 8.57 10.40
N VAL A 154 -21.86 9.54 10.64
CA VAL A 154 -21.33 10.40 9.58
C VAL A 154 -20.02 9.80 9.06
N VAL A 155 -20.04 9.33 7.83
CA VAL A 155 -18.85 8.83 7.13
C VAL A 155 -18.40 9.86 6.11
N ALA A 156 -17.11 10.19 6.12
CA ALA A 156 -16.50 11.12 5.17
C ALA A 156 -15.37 10.43 4.39
N VAL A 157 -15.40 10.55 3.06
CA VAL A 157 -14.39 10.00 2.16
C VAL A 157 -13.94 11.03 1.13
N ALA A 158 -12.71 10.90 0.64
CA ALA A 158 -12.23 11.71 -0.47
C ALA A 158 -13.02 11.37 -1.75
N ASP A 159 -13.52 12.41 -2.43
CA ASP A 159 -14.20 12.33 -3.73
C ASP A 159 -13.98 13.64 -4.50
N SER A 160 -13.26 13.55 -5.63
CA SER A 160 -12.93 14.71 -6.47
C SER A 160 -14.14 15.34 -7.18
N ARG A 161 -15.29 14.67 -7.17
CA ARG A 161 -16.55 15.20 -7.73
C ARG A 161 -17.23 16.20 -6.80
N GLU A 162 -16.87 16.21 -5.53
CA GLU A 162 -17.42 17.14 -4.54
C GLU A 162 -16.63 18.47 -4.54
N PRO A 163 -17.28 19.63 -4.37
CA PRO A 163 -16.62 20.94 -4.49
C PRO A 163 -15.43 21.14 -3.53
N ASP A 164 -15.51 20.57 -2.34
CA ASP A 164 -14.44 20.61 -1.34
C ASP A 164 -13.62 19.32 -1.27
N GLY A 165 -13.89 18.36 -2.16
CA GLY A 165 -13.22 17.07 -2.26
C GLY A 165 -13.67 16.04 -1.22
N VAL A 166 -14.74 16.31 -0.46
CA VAL A 166 -15.21 15.43 0.63
C VAL A 166 -16.65 15.01 0.41
N LYS A 167 -16.85 13.71 0.18
CA LYS A 167 -18.17 13.08 0.14
C LYS A 167 -18.60 12.65 1.53
N ILE A 168 -19.84 12.96 1.89
CA ILE A 168 -20.46 12.53 3.13
C ILE A 168 -21.49 11.44 2.85
N VAL A 169 -21.45 10.38 3.64
CA VAL A 169 -22.43 9.30 3.67
C VAL A 169 -23.00 9.23 5.07
N ASP A 170 -24.33 9.24 5.16
CA ASP A 170 -25.05 9.02 6.41
C ASP A 170 -25.42 7.54 6.52
N LEU A 171 -24.94 6.87 7.57
CA LEU A 171 -25.28 5.46 7.82
C LEU A 171 -26.72 5.25 8.29
N GLY A 172 -27.43 6.32 8.67
CA GLY A 172 -28.76 6.26 9.27
C GLY A 172 -28.75 5.71 10.70
N ALA A 173 -29.93 5.33 11.20
CA ALA A 173 -30.04 4.69 12.53
C ALA A 173 -29.44 3.28 12.51
N GLY A 174 -28.71 2.90 13.56
CA GLY A 174 -28.23 1.54 13.76
C GLY A 174 -28.05 1.19 15.23
N HIS A 175 -27.84 -0.09 15.51
CA HIS A 175 -27.76 -0.66 16.85
C HIS A 175 -26.75 -1.82 16.87
N ALA A 176 -26.21 -2.13 18.06
CA ALA A 176 -25.14 -3.10 18.25
C ALA A 176 -25.57 -4.55 18.00
N SER A 177 -26.88 -4.83 18.09
CA SER A 177 -27.46 -6.16 17.85
C SER A 177 -27.72 -6.50 16.37
N SER A 178 -27.25 -5.68 15.42
CA SER A 178 -27.54 -5.84 13.99
C SER A 178 -26.82 -7.01 13.28
N GLY A 179 -26.03 -7.82 14.00
CA GLY A 179 -25.34 -9.00 13.46
C GLY A 179 -24.15 -8.72 12.53
N GLN A 180 -23.98 -7.47 12.10
CA GLN A 180 -22.79 -6.96 11.38
C GLN A 180 -21.87 -6.20 12.33
N SER A 181 -20.63 -5.87 11.91
CA SER A 181 -19.75 -4.94 12.62
C SER A 181 -19.94 -3.49 12.14
N LEU A 182 -19.52 -2.49 12.92
CA LEU A 182 -19.54 -1.08 12.49
C LEU A 182 -18.72 -0.88 11.21
N CYS A 183 -17.55 -1.50 11.14
CA CYS A 183 -16.73 -1.51 9.94
C CYS A 183 -17.49 -2.13 8.75
N GLY A 184 -18.15 -3.28 8.95
CA GLY A 184 -18.96 -3.93 7.93
C GLY A 184 -20.09 -3.05 7.41
N ARG A 185 -20.80 -2.36 8.32
CA ARG A 185 -21.85 -1.39 7.99
C ARG A 185 -21.35 -0.22 7.15
N ILE A 186 -20.19 0.34 7.50
CA ILE A 186 -19.55 1.43 6.73
C ILE A 186 -19.21 0.95 5.33
N LEU A 187 -18.57 -0.23 5.21
CA LEU A 187 -18.20 -0.81 3.93
C LEU A 187 -19.43 -1.08 3.05
N ALA A 188 -20.52 -1.59 3.64
CA ALA A 188 -21.77 -1.83 2.93
C ALA A 188 -22.37 -0.51 2.39
N ALA A 189 -22.42 0.54 3.22
CA ALA A 189 -22.92 1.84 2.79
C ALA A 189 -22.07 2.44 1.65
N LEU A 190 -20.74 2.37 1.75
CA LEU A 190 -19.85 2.84 0.67
C LEU A 190 -20.03 2.07 -0.64
N LYS A 191 -20.32 0.76 -0.58
CA LYS A 191 -20.64 -0.04 -1.77
C LYS A 191 -21.98 0.37 -2.39
N THR A 192 -23.02 0.55 -1.56
CA THR A 192 -24.35 0.98 -2.01
C THR A 192 -24.30 2.35 -2.71
N GLU A 193 -23.48 3.28 -2.19
CA GLU A 193 -23.26 4.61 -2.79
C GLU A 193 -22.30 4.60 -4.00
N GLY A 194 -21.75 3.43 -4.38
CA GLY A 194 -20.79 3.32 -5.49
C GLY A 194 -19.44 4.01 -5.22
N LEU A 195 -19.07 4.17 -3.94
CA LEU A 195 -17.83 4.80 -3.47
C LEU A 195 -16.73 3.79 -3.12
N LEU A 196 -17.06 2.51 -3.14
CA LEU A 196 -16.18 1.37 -2.89
C LEU A 196 -16.61 0.19 -3.77
N SER A 197 -15.63 -0.52 -4.33
CA SER A 197 -15.85 -1.79 -5.03
C SER A 197 -14.97 -2.90 -4.45
N GLU A 198 -15.40 -4.15 -4.64
CA GLU A 198 -14.57 -5.34 -4.33
C GLU A 198 -13.60 -5.68 -5.45
N SER A 199 -13.91 -5.26 -6.68
CA SER A 199 -13.08 -5.54 -7.85
C SER A 199 -13.28 -4.48 -8.93
N VAL A 200 -12.48 -4.55 -9.98
CA VAL A 200 -12.63 -3.73 -11.19
C VAL A 200 -12.68 -4.59 -12.43
N GLY A 201 -13.37 -4.08 -13.46
CA GLY A 201 -13.42 -4.68 -14.79
C GLY A 201 -12.55 -3.92 -15.79
N ALA A 202 -12.15 -4.59 -16.88
CA ALA A 202 -11.30 -3.98 -17.89
C ALA A 202 -11.93 -2.72 -18.52
N SER A 203 -13.23 -2.77 -18.85
CA SER A 203 -13.95 -1.64 -19.41
C SER A 203 -14.04 -0.43 -18.48
N TYR A 204 -13.91 -0.62 -17.17
CA TYR A 204 -13.78 0.50 -16.23
C TYR A 204 -12.44 1.23 -16.46
N LEU A 205 -11.34 0.49 -16.51
CA LEU A 205 -10.02 1.06 -16.76
C LEU A 205 -9.91 1.71 -18.15
N GLU A 206 -10.55 1.14 -19.18
CA GLU A 206 -10.59 1.74 -20.52
C GLU A 206 -11.24 3.12 -20.51
N ARG A 207 -12.38 3.27 -19.80
CA ARG A 207 -13.11 4.54 -19.68
C ARG A 207 -12.37 5.58 -18.83
N HIS A 208 -11.61 5.11 -17.83
CA HIS A 208 -10.86 5.94 -16.91
C HIS A 208 -9.37 6.05 -17.29
N TRP A 209 -9.02 5.73 -18.53
CA TRP A 209 -7.64 5.83 -19.01
C TRP A 209 -7.18 7.29 -18.99
N PRO A 210 -6.03 7.62 -18.35
CA PRO A 210 -5.58 9.01 -18.23
C PRO A 210 -5.39 9.67 -19.60
N PRO A 211 -5.91 10.90 -19.83
CA PRO A 211 -5.75 11.61 -21.10
C PRO A 211 -4.30 11.71 -21.58
N ALA A 212 -3.37 11.97 -20.66
CA ALA A 212 -1.94 12.07 -20.94
C ALA A 212 -1.29 10.76 -21.43
N LEU A 213 -1.95 9.62 -21.22
CA LEU A 213 -1.45 8.29 -21.60
C LEU A 213 -2.23 7.67 -22.75
N GLN A 214 -3.16 8.42 -23.37
CA GLN A 214 -3.95 7.91 -24.50
C GLN A 214 -3.09 7.70 -25.74
N GLU A 215 -2.15 8.62 -26.01
CA GLU A 215 -1.26 8.57 -27.17
C GLU A 215 -0.25 7.42 -27.06
N THR A 216 0.37 7.26 -25.88
CA THR A 216 1.33 6.17 -25.65
C THR A 216 0.64 4.81 -25.54
N GLY A 217 -0.62 4.80 -25.08
CA GLY A 217 -1.38 3.58 -24.82
C GLY A 217 -0.77 2.71 -23.73
N ALA A 218 0.12 3.27 -22.89
CA ALA A 218 0.84 2.57 -21.84
C ALA A 218 0.61 3.26 -20.49
N TRP A 219 0.03 2.53 -19.54
CA TRP A 219 -0.24 3.01 -18.19
C TRP A 219 0.70 2.34 -17.19
N PRO A 220 1.65 3.07 -16.58
CA PRO A 220 2.49 2.53 -15.51
C PRO A 220 1.65 1.92 -14.39
N LEU A 221 1.96 0.69 -13.96
CA LEU A 221 1.23 0.01 -12.90
C LEU A 221 1.35 0.74 -11.55
N ALA A 222 2.49 1.38 -11.27
CA ALA A 222 2.65 2.27 -10.12
C ALA A 222 1.56 3.37 -10.09
N SER A 223 1.39 4.08 -11.21
CA SER A 223 0.40 5.17 -11.33
C SER A 223 -1.03 4.64 -11.40
N LEU A 224 -1.27 3.46 -11.99
CA LEU A 224 -2.59 2.82 -11.98
C LEU A 224 -3.02 2.48 -10.56
N ARG A 225 -2.13 1.83 -9.78
CA ARG A 225 -2.35 1.56 -8.36
C ARG A 225 -2.60 2.86 -7.60
N GLN A 226 -1.80 3.88 -7.87
CA GLN A 226 -1.92 5.18 -7.22
C GLN A 226 -3.30 5.82 -7.45
N GLY A 227 -3.88 5.70 -8.64
CA GLY A 227 -5.23 6.20 -8.93
C GLY A 227 -6.32 5.61 -8.02
N PHE A 228 -6.16 4.37 -7.57
CA PHE A 228 -7.07 3.74 -6.59
C PHE A 228 -6.87 4.26 -5.16
N LEU A 229 -5.68 4.75 -4.85
CA LEU A 229 -5.27 5.18 -3.51
C LEU A 229 -5.41 6.69 -3.31
N ASP A 230 -5.39 7.49 -4.39
CA ASP A 230 -5.55 8.95 -4.33
C ASP A 230 -6.99 9.43 -4.58
N GLY A 231 -7.90 8.52 -4.98
CA GLY A 231 -9.30 8.82 -5.23
C GLY A 231 -9.62 9.25 -6.67
N SER A 232 -8.67 9.13 -7.60
CA SER A 232 -8.91 9.30 -9.04
C SER A 232 -9.76 8.18 -9.64
N LEU A 233 -9.66 6.97 -9.06
CA LEU A 233 -10.43 5.78 -9.41
C LEU A 233 -11.31 5.33 -8.24
N ILE A 234 -12.25 4.44 -8.53
CA ILE A 234 -13.12 3.84 -7.51
C ILE A 234 -12.28 3.10 -6.47
N ARG A 235 -12.47 3.45 -5.21
CA ARG A 235 -11.77 2.83 -4.09
C ARG A 235 -11.94 1.31 -4.08
N LEU A 236 -10.87 0.61 -3.71
CA LEU A 236 -10.84 -0.85 -3.52
C LEU A 236 -10.40 -1.18 -2.10
N LEU A 237 -10.89 -2.31 -1.56
CA LEU A 237 -10.43 -2.84 -0.27
C LEU A 237 -8.93 -3.18 -0.31
N ASP A 238 -8.50 -3.83 -1.39
CA ASP A 238 -7.12 -4.18 -1.68
C ASP A 238 -6.82 -3.98 -3.17
N ALA A 239 -6.31 -2.80 -3.52
CA ALA A 239 -6.02 -2.46 -4.91
C ALA A 239 -4.95 -3.36 -5.52
N GLU A 240 -3.90 -3.70 -4.76
CA GLU A 240 -2.82 -4.55 -5.25
C GLU A 240 -3.28 -5.98 -5.47
N GLY A 241 -3.97 -6.57 -4.48
CA GLY A 241 -4.50 -7.92 -4.59
C GLY A 241 -5.46 -8.07 -5.77
N VAL A 242 -6.37 -7.10 -5.95
CA VAL A 242 -7.29 -7.07 -7.09
C VAL A 242 -6.52 -6.96 -8.41
N LEU A 243 -5.59 -6.03 -8.55
CA LEU A 243 -4.87 -5.84 -9.81
C LEU A 243 -3.98 -7.05 -10.16
N ARG A 244 -3.31 -7.67 -9.17
CA ARG A 244 -2.52 -8.90 -9.36
C ARG A 244 -3.37 -10.08 -9.83
N ALA A 245 -4.62 -10.17 -9.36
CA ALA A 245 -5.54 -11.21 -9.80
C ALA A 245 -6.13 -10.93 -11.19
N ARG A 246 -6.50 -9.67 -11.48
CA ARG A 246 -7.29 -9.33 -12.68
C ARG A 246 -6.45 -9.08 -13.94
N ILE A 247 -5.25 -8.49 -13.80
CA ILE A 247 -4.40 -8.17 -14.95
C ILE A 247 -4.03 -9.41 -15.77
N PRO A 248 -3.59 -10.54 -15.17
CA PRO A 248 -3.29 -11.76 -15.93
C PRO A 248 -4.47 -12.26 -16.75
N GLU A 249 -5.68 -12.27 -16.17
CA GLU A 249 -6.90 -12.66 -16.89
C GLU A 249 -7.19 -11.77 -18.10
N TRP A 250 -6.93 -10.46 -17.99
CA TRP A 250 -7.15 -9.51 -19.09
C TRP A 250 -6.12 -9.65 -20.19
N VAL A 251 -4.88 -9.98 -19.84
CA VAL A 251 -3.79 -10.21 -20.78
C VAL A 251 -4.02 -11.49 -21.57
N GLU A 252 -4.39 -12.58 -20.89
CA GLU A 252 -4.70 -13.87 -21.51
C GLU A 252 -5.88 -13.76 -22.48
N LYS A 253 -6.90 -12.97 -22.14
CA LYS A 253 -8.07 -12.72 -22.99
C LYS A 253 -7.82 -11.70 -24.12
N GLY A 254 -6.63 -11.11 -24.21
CA GLY A 254 -6.30 -10.10 -25.23
C GLY A 254 -7.09 -8.79 -25.08
N VAL A 255 -7.56 -8.48 -23.87
CA VAL A 255 -8.23 -7.20 -23.56
C VAL A 255 -7.19 -6.11 -23.31
N PHE A 256 -6.12 -6.46 -22.58
CA PHE A 256 -4.95 -5.61 -22.39
C PHE A 256 -3.68 -6.38 -22.73
N GLY A 257 -2.56 -5.66 -22.86
CA GLY A 257 -1.23 -6.25 -22.76
C GLY A 257 -0.56 -5.88 -21.44
N LEU A 258 0.48 -6.63 -21.08
CA LEU A 258 1.43 -6.24 -20.03
C LEU A 258 2.78 -6.02 -20.71
N ALA A 259 3.57 -5.05 -20.23
CA ALA A 259 4.93 -4.87 -20.69
C ALA A 259 5.84 -4.38 -19.58
N ALA A 260 7.14 -4.68 -19.71
CA ALA A 260 8.17 -4.30 -18.75
C ALA A 260 9.46 -3.86 -19.45
N GLY A 261 10.21 -2.98 -18.81
CA GLY A 261 11.51 -2.52 -19.31
C GLY A 261 11.36 -1.58 -20.50
N LEU A 262 10.73 -0.42 -20.30
CA LEU A 262 10.60 0.58 -21.35
C LEU A 262 11.99 1.04 -21.79
N ARG A 263 12.27 0.92 -23.09
CA ARG A 263 13.53 1.37 -23.69
C ARG A 263 13.39 2.79 -24.23
N PRO A 264 14.50 3.53 -24.39
CA PRO A 264 14.48 4.88 -24.96
C PRO A 264 13.88 4.97 -26.37
N ASP A 265 13.88 3.88 -27.13
CA ASP A 265 13.27 3.77 -28.46
C ASP A 265 11.74 3.56 -28.43
N GLY A 266 11.13 3.51 -27.23
CA GLY A 266 9.70 3.29 -27.03
C GLY A 266 9.26 1.83 -27.16
N SER A 267 10.20 0.90 -27.34
CA SER A 267 9.96 -0.55 -27.24
C SER A 267 10.03 -1.03 -25.79
N PHE A 268 9.60 -2.26 -25.54
CA PHE A 268 9.69 -2.88 -24.22
C PHE A 268 10.61 -4.09 -24.26
N GLN A 269 11.31 -4.35 -23.16
CA GLN A 269 12.12 -5.56 -23.00
C GLN A 269 11.28 -6.82 -23.05
N GLN A 270 10.11 -6.77 -22.43
CA GLN A 270 9.17 -7.87 -22.42
C GLN A 270 7.75 -7.36 -22.66
N VAL A 271 6.99 -8.10 -23.45
CA VAL A 271 5.58 -7.82 -23.75
C VAL A 271 4.82 -9.13 -23.67
N TRP A 272 3.67 -9.11 -23.01
CA TRP A 272 2.71 -10.21 -22.94
C TRP A 272 1.36 -9.74 -23.48
N TYR A 273 0.78 -10.53 -24.39
CA TYR A 273 -0.54 -10.28 -24.97
C TYR A 273 -1.08 -11.59 -25.53
N GLU A 274 -2.31 -11.98 -25.16
CA GLU A 274 -2.88 -13.30 -25.45
C GLU A 274 -1.98 -14.46 -24.97
N GLU A 275 -1.29 -14.23 -23.83
CA GLU A 275 -0.34 -15.14 -23.22
C GLU A 275 -0.62 -15.27 -21.71
N THR A 276 -0.30 -16.42 -21.13
CA THR A 276 -0.39 -16.63 -19.69
C THR A 276 0.69 -15.81 -18.96
N VAL A 277 0.26 -14.99 -18.02
CA VAL A 277 1.13 -14.17 -17.16
C VAL A 277 1.05 -14.70 -15.74
N GLN A 278 2.20 -14.90 -15.09
CA GLN A 278 2.23 -15.27 -13.67
C GLN A 278 1.95 -14.02 -12.81
N PRO A 279 1.18 -14.13 -11.72
CA PRO A 279 0.86 -12.98 -10.85
C PRO A 279 2.09 -12.24 -10.30
N GLU A 280 3.24 -12.91 -10.20
CA GLU A 280 4.51 -12.35 -9.76
C GLU A 280 5.11 -11.33 -10.74
N GLU A 281 4.76 -11.42 -12.03
CA GLU A 281 5.18 -10.45 -13.06
C GLU A 281 4.44 -9.11 -12.95
N VAL A 282 3.27 -9.10 -12.29
CA VAL A 282 2.50 -7.89 -12.03
C VAL A 282 3.14 -7.14 -10.85
N THR A 283 4.13 -6.29 -11.12
CA THR A 283 4.78 -5.44 -10.12
C THR A 283 4.32 -3.99 -10.28
N PHE A 284 4.08 -3.29 -9.18
CA PHE A 284 3.58 -1.90 -9.18
C PHE A 284 4.74 -0.89 -9.21
N ASP A 285 5.72 -1.16 -10.06
CA ASP A 285 6.87 -0.28 -10.32
C ASP A 285 6.56 0.66 -11.50
N HIS A 286 7.38 1.69 -11.69
CA HIS A 286 7.20 2.65 -12.79
C HIS A 286 7.61 2.09 -14.16
N ASP A 287 8.30 0.94 -14.18
CA ASP A 287 8.84 0.28 -15.38
C ASP A 287 7.97 -0.90 -15.87
N VAL A 288 6.80 -1.11 -15.24
CA VAL A 288 5.81 -2.10 -15.68
C VAL A 288 4.53 -1.39 -16.07
N TYR A 289 3.96 -1.78 -17.20
CA TYR A 289 2.90 -1.03 -17.87
C TYR A 289 1.74 -1.94 -18.27
N LEU A 290 0.52 -1.49 -17.98
CA LEU A 290 -0.67 -2.00 -18.64
C LEU A 290 -0.78 -1.34 -20.02
N LEU A 291 -0.88 -2.14 -21.08
CA LEU A 291 -0.97 -1.66 -22.45
C LEU A 291 -2.40 -1.78 -22.97
N ARG A 292 -2.84 -0.77 -23.72
CA ARG A 292 -4.05 -0.88 -24.56
C ARG A 292 -3.90 -2.00 -25.58
N LYS A 293 -5.02 -2.60 -25.95
CA LYS A 293 -5.11 -3.70 -26.91
C LYS A 293 -4.35 -3.42 -28.21
N GLU A 294 -4.59 -2.25 -28.81
CA GLU A 294 -4.00 -1.86 -30.10
C GLU A 294 -2.48 -1.77 -30.00
N ARG A 295 -1.98 -1.18 -28.91
CA ARG A 295 -0.55 -1.03 -28.64
C ARG A 295 0.12 -2.37 -28.39
N ALA A 296 -0.48 -3.22 -27.56
CA ALA A 296 0.03 -4.54 -27.25
C ALA A 296 0.12 -5.42 -28.50
N ARG A 297 -0.93 -5.40 -29.34
CA ARG A 297 -0.95 -6.10 -30.63
C ARG A 297 0.14 -5.59 -31.58
N ALA A 298 0.30 -4.28 -31.71
CA ALA A 298 1.32 -3.69 -32.58
C ALA A 298 2.75 -4.07 -32.18
N LEU A 299 3.01 -4.25 -30.88
CA LEU A 299 4.33 -4.63 -30.35
C LEU A 299 4.63 -6.14 -30.47
N LYS A 300 3.59 -6.99 -30.52
CA LYS A 300 3.73 -8.45 -30.70
C LYS A 300 3.76 -8.89 -32.15
N VAL A 301 3.20 -8.11 -33.07
CA VAL A 301 3.39 -8.34 -34.51
C VAL A 301 4.87 -8.04 -34.80
N PRO A 302 5.67 -9.02 -35.25
CA PRO A 302 7.04 -8.73 -35.66
C PRO A 302 6.97 -7.67 -36.73
N ALA A 303 7.71 -6.56 -36.58
CA ALA A 303 7.88 -5.60 -37.65
C ALA A 303 8.27 -6.38 -38.90
N ALA A 304 7.39 -6.37 -39.91
CA ALA A 304 7.66 -7.00 -41.18
C ALA A 304 8.97 -6.41 -41.69
N VAL A 305 10.03 -7.22 -41.67
CA VAL A 305 11.29 -6.88 -42.30
C VAL A 305 10.94 -6.54 -43.75
N PRO A 306 11.24 -5.33 -44.27
CA PRO A 306 10.98 -5.05 -45.66
C PRO A 306 11.76 -6.07 -46.49
N ALA A 307 11.04 -6.79 -47.34
CA ALA A 307 11.60 -7.75 -48.26
C ALA A 307 12.67 -7.05 -49.11
N GLY A 308 13.93 -7.35 -48.82
CA GLY A 308 15.02 -7.04 -49.73
C GLY A 308 14.78 -7.76 -51.07
N PRO A 309 15.22 -7.18 -52.19
CA PRO A 309 14.94 -7.70 -53.53
C PRO A 309 15.48 -9.14 -53.70
N PRO A 310 14.79 -10.00 -54.47
CA PRO A 310 15.14 -11.40 -54.60
C PRO A 310 16.48 -11.57 -55.34
N MET A 311 17.43 -12.23 -54.69
CA MET A 311 18.65 -12.72 -55.36
C MET A 311 18.33 -13.99 -56.16
N PRO A 312 19.00 -14.24 -57.32
CA PRO A 312 18.73 -15.39 -58.18
C PRO A 312 19.27 -16.70 -57.60
N GLY A 313 18.62 -17.81 -57.97
CA GLY A 313 18.66 -19.10 -57.28
C GLY A 313 19.99 -19.86 -57.26
N PRO A 314 20.10 -20.89 -56.39
CA PRO A 314 21.29 -21.73 -56.31
C PRO A 314 21.25 -22.91 -57.30
N GLY A 315 22.35 -23.07 -58.04
CA GLY A 315 22.71 -24.28 -58.78
C GLY A 315 23.19 -25.43 -57.86
N PRO A 316 23.62 -26.57 -58.44
CA PRO A 316 23.24 -27.92 -57.99
C PRO A 316 24.01 -28.49 -56.79
N GLN A 317 23.28 -29.29 -56.00
CA GLN A 317 23.78 -30.08 -54.85
C GLN A 317 24.69 -31.26 -55.27
N PRO A 318 25.74 -31.57 -54.49
CA PRO A 318 26.41 -32.87 -54.47
C PRO A 318 25.74 -33.88 -53.49
N PRO A 319 25.95 -35.20 -53.65
CA PRO A 319 25.18 -36.27 -53.01
C PRO A 319 25.53 -36.50 -51.52
N PRO A 320 24.66 -37.20 -50.76
CA PRO A 320 24.72 -37.24 -49.30
C PRO A 320 25.74 -38.26 -48.76
N PRO A 321 26.49 -37.94 -47.68
CA PRO A 321 27.08 -38.94 -46.81
C PRO A 321 26.04 -39.48 -45.81
N GLY A 322 26.16 -40.77 -45.50
CA GLY A 322 25.22 -41.54 -44.68
C GLY A 322 25.10 -41.14 -43.20
N PRO A 323 24.26 -41.86 -42.43
CA PRO A 323 23.76 -41.43 -41.13
C PRO A 323 24.85 -41.43 -40.05
N GLN A 324 25.08 -40.27 -39.44
CA GLN A 324 25.86 -40.13 -38.21
C GLN A 324 24.99 -40.45 -36.97
N PRO A 325 25.54 -41.10 -35.93
CA PRO A 325 24.83 -41.38 -34.67
C PRO A 325 24.59 -40.09 -33.86
N PRO A 326 23.60 -40.07 -32.96
CA PRO A 326 23.29 -38.87 -32.17
C PRO A 326 24.47 -38.46 -31.27
N PRO A 327 24.78 -37.15 -31.15
CA PRO A 327 25.82 -36.67 -30.25
C PRO A 327 25.46 -36.98 -28.80
N GLY A 328 26.38 -37.68 -28.12
CA GLY A 328 26.33 -37.90 -26.68
C GLY A 328 26.45 -36.58 -25.92
N LEU A 329 25.73 -36.51 -24.80
CA LEU A 329 25.79 -35.41 -23.83
C LEU A 329 27.25 -35.14 -23.42
N PRO A 330 27.74 -33.88 -23.49
CA PRO A 330 29.07 -33.55 -23.00
C PRO A 330 29.09 -33.69 -21.47
N GLN A 331 29.69 -34.77 -20.98
CA GLN A 331 30.14 -34.87 -19.60
C GLN A 331 31.48 -34.13 -19.47
N GLY A 332 31.44 -32.96 -18.85
CA GLY A 332 32.62 -32.18 -18.50
C GLY A 332 32.22 -31.05 -17.57
N ARG A 333 33.06 -30.72 -16.57
CA ARG A 333 32.82 -29.58 -15.68
C ARG A 333 32.86 -28.29 -16.50
N VAL A 334 31.71 -27.61 -16.63
CA VAL A 334 31.61 -26.29 -17.26
C VAL A 334 31.92 -25.21 -16.22
N VAL A 335 32.96 -24.42 -16.46
CA VAL A 335 33.27 -23.23 -15.66
C VAL A 335 32.50 -22.05 -16.26
N VAL A 336 31.56 -21.49 -15.49
CA VAL A 336 30.74 -20.35 -15.91
C VAL A 336 31.33 -19.07 -15.31
N ARG A 337 31.70 -18.10 -16.16
CA ARG A 337 32.23 -16.80 -15.75
C ARG A 337 31.25 -15.68 -16.15
N ILE A 338 30.72 -14.97 -15.16
CA ILE A 338 29.78 -13.86 -15.34
C ILE A 338 30.55 -12.55 -15.08
N ARG A 339 30.53 -11.61 -16.04
CA ARG A 339 31.14 -10.27 -15.93
C ARG A 339 30.18 -9.22 -16.47
N GLY A 340 30.07 -8.10 -15.78
CA GLY A 340 29.25 -6.96 -16.20
C GLY A 340 29.30 -5.84 -15.16
N LEU A 341 29.03 -4.61 -15.60
CA LEU A 341 28.86 -3.47 -14.71
C LEU A 341 27.51 -3.61 -13.99
N ILE A 342 27.50 -3.44 -12.67
CA ILE A 342 26.29 -3.52 -11.86
C ILE A 342 25.95 -2.10 -11.42
N PRO A 343 24.87 -1.50 -11.95
CA PRO A 343 24.42 -0.17 -11.53
C PRO A 343 24.13 -0.13 -10.02
N PRO A 344 24.41 0.99 -9.31
CA PRO A 344 24.21 1.12 -7.88
C PRO A 344 22.79 0.75 -7.41
N GLU A 345 21.77 1.01 -8.24
CA GLU A 345 20.35 0.74 -7.95
C GLU A 345 20.03 -0.76 -7.90
N SER A 346 20.91 -1.60 -8.46
CA SER A 346 20.76 -3.05 -8.52
C SER A 346 21.58 -3.79 -7.46
N TRP A 347 22.37 -3.11 -6.63
CA TRP A 347 23.25 -3.74 -5.64
C TRP A 347 22.48 -4.57 -4.61
N ASN A 348 21.36 -4.06 -4.11
CA ASN A 348 20.50 -4.81 -3.19
C ASN A 348 19.87 -6.04 -3.84
N ARG A 349 19.54 -5.98 -5.14
CA ARG A 349 18.96 -7.11 -5.90
C ARG A 349 20.01 -8.19 -6.14
N VAL A 350 21.25 -7.79 -6.44
CA VAL A 350 22.38 -8.71 -6.56
C VAL A 350 22.67 -9.38 -5.21
N GLY A 351 22.73 -8.60 -4.13
CA GLY A 351 22.97 -9.10 -2.77
C GLY A 351 21.90 -10.09 -2.28
N THR A 352 20.63 -9.83 -2.54
CA THR A 352 19.51 -10.64 -2.02
C THR A 352 19.05 -11.75 -2.96
N ARG A 353 19.23 -11.64 -4.29
CA ARG A 353 18.73 -12.63 -5.26
C ARG A 353 19.82 -13.41 -5.98
N LEU A 354 20.98 -12.79 -6.26
CA LEU A 354 22.07 -13.45 -7.01
C LEU A 354 23.05 -14.16 -6.07
N ILE A 355 23.52 -13.50 -5.01
CA ILE A 355 24.50 -14.08 -4.07
C ILE A 355 24.01 -15.39 -3.42
N PRO A 356 22.75 -15.53 -2.97
CA PRO A 356 22.28 -16.80 -2.39
C PRO A 356 22.31 -17.97 -3.39
N LYS A 357 22.06 -17.70 -4.67
CA LYS A 357 22.11 -18.72 -5.73
C LYS A 357 23.55 -19.12 -6.06
N LEU A 358 24.50 -18.17 -5.98
CA LEU A 358 25.91 -18.44 -6.22
C LEU A 358 26.59 -19.20 -5.07
N ARG A 359 26.19 -18.96 -3.79
CA ARG A 359 26.72 -19.69 -2.62
C ARG A 359 26.50 -21.21 -2.68
N GLY A 360 25.53 -21.68 -3.45
CA GLY A 360 25.28 -23.12 -3.65
C GLY A 360 26.24 -23.83 -4.60
N LEU A 361 27.14 -23.11 -5.29
CA LEU A 361 28.04 -23.65 -6.31
C LEU A 361 29.43 -23.95 -5.73
N ARG A 362 30.03 -25.09 -6.09
CA ARG A 362 31.37 -25.50 -5.61
C ARG A 362 32.48 -24.75 -6.37
N GLY A 363 33.47 -24.22 -5.64
CA GLY A 363 34.64 -23.55 -6.22
C GLY A 363 34.39 -22.09 -6.64
N LEU A 364 33.45 -21.41 -5.98
CA LEU A 364 33.14 -20.00 -6.25
C LEU A 364 34.30 -19.08 -5.80
N GLU A 365 34.88 -18.35 -6.75
CA GLU A 365 35.79 -17.24 -6.49
C GLU A 365 35.08 -15.93 -6.87
N ALA A 366 34.75 -15.08 -5.89
CA ALA A 366 34.13 -13.78 -6.12
C ALA A 366 35.21 -12.69 -6.09
N ARG A 367 35.31 -11.92 -7.17
CA ARG A 367 36.16 -10.74 -7.27
C ARG A 367 35.28 -9.52 -7.44
N ALA A 368 35.47 -8.49 -6.63
CA ALA A 368 34.76 -7.23 -6.73
C ALA A 368 35.78 -6.12 -7.01
N GLU A 369 35.46 -5.27 -7.98
CA GLU A 369 36.25 -4.11 -8.36
C GLU A 369 35.27 -2.93 -8.36
N PHE A 370 35.62 -1.88 -7.63
CA PHE A 370 34.82 -0.68 -7.50
C PHE A 370 35.66 0.49 -7.99
N THR A 371 35.17 1.17 -9.01
CA THR A 371 35.79 2.38 -9.56
C THR A 371 34.79 3.51 -9.39
N CYS A 372 35.23 4.61 -8.77
CA CYS A 372 34.43 5.82 -8.64
C CYS A 372 35.31 7.03 -8.93
N GLU A 373 34.72 8.04 -9.56
CA GLU A 373 35.35 9.34 -9.77
C GLU A 373 34.96 10.24 -8.60
N VAL A 374 35.95 10.88 -7.99
CA VAL A 374 35.75 11.79 -6.85
C VAL A 374 36.20 13.18 -7.26
N GLU A 375 35.26 14.11 -7.40
CA GLU A 375 35.53 15.53 -7.64
C GLU A 375 35.48 16.31 -6.32
N GLY A 376 36.60 16.87 -5.87
CA GLY A 376 36.65 17.70 -4.66
C GLY A 376 38.05 17.89 -4.07
N PRO A 377 38.22 18.83 -3.11
CA PRO A 377 39.54 19.26 -2.65
C PRO A 377 40.30 18.26 -1.75
N GLU A 378 39.68 17.20 -1.22
CA GLU A 378 40.37 16.26 -0.32
C GLU A 378 40.04 14.78 -0.62
N PRO A 379 40.58 14.21 -1.72
CA PRO A 379 40.44 12.77 -2.01
C PRO A 379 40.99 11.87 -0.88
N GLY A 380 41.89 12.38 -0.03
CA GLY A 380 42.42 11.66 1.12
C GLY A 380 41.38 11.35 2.21
N GLN A 381 40.35 12.20 2.38
CA GLN A 381 39.29 11.95 3.36
C GLN A 381 38.37 10.80 2.92
N VAL A 382 37.97 10.79 1.65
CA VAL A 382 37.12 9.73 1.08
C VAL A 382 37.84 8.38 1.13
N VAL A 383 39.14 8.36 0.87
CA VAL A 383 39.95 7.14 0.99
C VAL A 383 40.00 6.65 2.44
N ALA A 384 40.20 7.53 3.42
CA ALA A 384 40.22 7.15 4.84
C ALA A 384 38.85 6.61 5.32
N GLU A 385 37.74 7.20 4.85
CA GLU A 385 36.38 6.71 5.14
C GLU A 385 36.12 5.32 4.52
N LEU A 386 36.60 5.08 3.31
CA LEU A 386 36.50 3.76 2.65
C LEU A 386 37.37 2.70 3.32
N GLU A 387 38.59 3.05 3.78
CA GLU A 387 39.43 2.14 4.56
C GLU A 387 38.77 1.76 5.88
N ALA A 388 38.19 2.73 6.61
CA ALA A 388 37.47 2.48 7.85
C ALA A 388 36.25 1.56 7.63
N ALA A 389 35.45 1.81 6.58
CA ALA A 389 34.32 0.96 6.23
C ALA A 389 34.74 -0.48 5.86
N LEU A 390 35.88 -0.64 5.16
CA LEU A 390 36.43 -1.96 4.84
C LEU A 390 36.96 -2.70 6.08
N GLU A 391 37.51 -2.00 7.06
CA GLU A 391 37.91 -2.58 8.34
C GLU A 391 36.71 -3.02 9.19
N GLU A 392 35.67 -2.19 9.30
CA GLU A 392 34.43 -2.54 10.01
C GLU A 392 33.75 -3.79 9.43
N LEU A 393 33.82 -3.94 8.10
CA LEU A 393 33.29 -5.12 7.40
C LEU A 393 34.24 -6.34 7.44
N GLY A 394 35.42 -6.21 8.04
CA GLY A 394 36.43 -7.28 8.15
C GLY A 394 37.11 -7.63 6.82
N LEU A 395 37.06 -6.74 5.83
CA LEU A 395 37.53 -6.95 4.46
C LEU A 395 38.87 -6.28 4.15
N GLY A 396 39.49 -5.59 5.10
CA GLY A 396 40.73 -4.80 4.90
C GLY A 396 41.95 -5.59 4.39
N ARG A 397 41.97 -6.93 4.49
CA ARG A 397 43.04 -7.77 3.91
C ARG A 397 42.76 -8.22 2.47
N ASN A 398 41.52 -8.08 2.01
CA ASN A 398 41.03 -8.63 0.74
C ASN A 398 40.90 -7.56 -0.36
N PHE A 399 40.87 -6.29 0.03
CA PHE A 399 40.76 -5.14 -0.87
C PHE A 399 42.00 -4.24 -0.70
N ARG A 400 42.48 -3.68 -1.81
CA ARG A 400 43.51 -2.64 -1.83
C ARG A 400 42.92 -1.42 -2.52
N ILE A 401 43.12 -0.24 -1.93
CA ILE A 401 42.72 1.03 -2.55
C ILE A 401 43.92 1.56 -3.32
N GLU A 402 43.76 1.71 -4.63
CA GLU A 402 44.77 2.29 -5.52
C GLU A 402 44.22 3.60 -6.08
N GLN A 403 45.01 4.67 -6.00
CA GLN A 403 44.63 5.98 -6.51
C GLN A 403 45.29 6.20 -7.87
N PHE A 404 44.48 6.41 -8.91
CA PHE A 404 44.96 6.75 -10.25
C PHE A 404 44.56 8.19 -10.58
N ARG A 405 45.53 9.01 -11.01
CA ARG A 405 45.27 10.36 -11.52
C ARG A 405 45.41 10.31 -13.03
N GLU A 406 44.32 10.57 -13.77
CA GLU A 406 44.41 10.65 -15.22
C GLU A 406 45.32 11.84 -15.64
N PRO A 407 46.29 11.63 -16.55
CA PRO A 407 47.06 12.73 -17.12
C PRO A 407 46.14 13.56 -18.03
N GLY A 408 45.99 14.85 -17.70
CA GLY A 408 45.16 15.78 -18.48
C GLY A 408 45.62 15.90 -19.94
N PRO A 409 44.70 16.30 -20.85
CA PRO A 409 44.96 16.33 -22.28
C PRO A 409 46.14 17.27 -22.62
N PRO A 410 46.99 16.93 -23.62
CA PRO A 410 48.08 17.79 -24.03
C PRO A 410 47.52 19.12 -24.57
N SER A 411 48.02 20.22 -24.02
CA SER A 411 47.73 21.57 -24.48
C SER A 411 48.19 21.71 -25.93
N GLY A 412 47.25 21.69 -26.87
CA GLY A 412 47.50 22.08 -28.24
C GLY A 412 47.63 23.59 -28.31
N ASP A 413 48.86 24.09 -28.20
CA ASP A 413 49.24 25.42 -28.66
C ASP A 413 50.61 25.33 -29.33
N ASP A 414 50.59 24.85 -30.57
CA ASP A 414 51.68 25.02 -31.54
C ASP A 414 51.11 25.86 -32.69
N GLY A 415 51.57 27.11 -32.79
CA GLY A 415 51.58 27.86 -34.05
C GLY A 415 51.05 29.30 -34.00
N LEU A 416 51.90 30.26 -33.59
CA LEU A 416 52.62 31.19 -34.50
C LEU A 416 53.34 32.30 -33.73
#